data_AF-A0A021WX46-F1
#
_entry.id   AF-A0A021WX46-F1
#
_cell.length_a   1.000
_cell.length_b   1.000
_cell.length_c   1.000
_cell.angle_alpha   90.00
_cell.angle_beta   90.00
_cell.angle_gamma   90.00
#
_symmetry.space_group_name_H-M   'P 1'
#
loop_
_entity.id
_entity.type
_entity.pdbx_description
1 polymer ?
#
loop_
_entity_poly.entity_id
_entity_poly.type
_entity_poly.pdbx_seq_one_letter_code
_entity_poly.pdbx_strand_id
1 'polypeptide(L)'
;MAKSAELRLAFDRLLPLVKNYWGRPVSDYSAAVYDGNALPKLDVRRDALVKFCSILGRRAMRSGHSETDIQGLVEQVYLRPVIQTGPHCHLVVEPDAFFTHTFNVMGLKACSDRWYINYSVSTVKFTERAKKGPGWLILDGQHVNVFGLSHRRMEPYSICGRHTPQRFALKPANPQTSHPMLDQLKAVLPNGEFSSAADAIKSANEILWPICFGHNLRFLQLDDADVSMLVIDHLRDKNSWLSRNFIDAPGMVARFVEAVRAINSGPWAGWFTFNTDFFWRIHDGRLKRLDLKCGTLGDSSGNFEVSFNSDSLAMSLEAGEIIPSLFLVFMVVAILPGLRAMGGSRQVIYYPLMRGALLAALDRSSVSADKALAASLRSDNTPSVWGHRTIAPTCDDPWRMSPAAGSGRAAALIDTFANMTLADASAGLPGFVNDELWEQCCIRLRSNSLPGLPGS
;
A
#
# COMPACT_ATOMS: atom_id res chain seq x y z
N MET A 1 25.99 -1.95 -13.55
CA MET A 1 25.42 -1.76 -14.91
C MET A 1 24.74 -3.02 -15.44
N ALA A 2 25.38 -4.20 -15.48
CA ALA A 2 24.76 -5.44 -16.00
C ALA A 2 23.45 -5.84 -15.28
N LYS A 3 23.43 -5.86 -13.93
CA LYS A 3 22.21 -6.19 -13.15
C LYS A 3 21.03 -5.25 -13.43
N SER A 4 21.27 -3.95 -13.60
CA SER A 4 20.21 -2.97 -13.88
C SER A 4 19.60 -3.13 -15.28
N ALA A 5 20.41 -3.51 -16.28
CA ALA A 5 19.91 -3.81 -17.62
C ALA A 5 19.02 -5.07 -17.64
N GLU A 6 19.42 -6.11 -16.89
CA GLU A 6 18.63 -7.33 -16.72
C GLU A 6 17.29 -7.06 -16.02
N LEU A 7 17.29 -6.19 -15.01
CA LEU A 7 16.06 -5.76 -14.35
C LEU A 7 15.14 -4.99 -15.31
N ARG A 8 15.67 -4.10 -16.16
CA ARG A 8 14.85 -3.40 -17.17
C ARG A 8 14.19 -4.38 -18.14
N LEU A 9 14.92 -5.39 -18.61
CA LEU A 9 14.33 -6.45 -19.45
C LEU A 9 13.24 -7.24 -18.71
N ALA A 10 13.43 -7.50 -17.41
CA ALA A 10 12.40 -8.14 -16.60
C ALA A 10 11.15 -7.26 -16.46
N PHE A 11 11.33 -5.96 -16.22
CA PHE A 11 10.25 -4.98 -16.20
C PHE A 11 9.51 -4.92 -17.53
N ASP A 12 10.21 -4.88 -18.66
CA ASP A 12 9.57 -4.79 -19.98
C ASP A 12 8.64 -5.97 -20.26
N ARG A 13 8.97 -7.16 -19.71
CA ARG A 13 8.18 -8.38 -19.86
C ARG A 13 7.05 -8.50 -18.83
N LEU A 14 7.28 -8.05 -17.60
CA LEU A 14 6.35 -8.23 -16.49
C LEU A 14 5.42 -7.03 -16.28
N LEU A 15 5.83 -5.84 -16.73
CA LEU A 15 5.13 -4.57 -16.58
C LEU A 15 5.05 -3.86 -17.94
N PRO A 16 4.20 -4.32 -18.87
CA PRO A 16 4.20 -3.87 -20.25
C PRO A 16 4.04 -2.35 -20.42
N LEU A 17 3.35 -1.69 -19.50
CA LEU A 17 3.23 -0.23 -19.52
C LEU A 17 4.60 0.46 -19.44
N VAL A 18 5.47 0.04 -18.51
CA VAL A 18 6.77 0.68 -18.24
C VAL A 18 7.68 0.66 -19.47
N LYS A 19 7.62 -0.42 -20.27
CA LYS A 19 8.45 -0.62 -21.47
C LYS A 19 8.48 0.59 -22.39
N ASN A 20 7.36 1.30 -22.52
CA ASN A 20 7.22 2.41 -23.45
C ASN A 20 7.73 3.75 -22.90
N TYR A 21 8.20 3.80 -21.65
CA TYR A 21 8.52 5.05 -20.95
C TYR A 21 9.95 5.18 -20.44
N TRP A 22 10.80 4.16 -20.55
CA TRP A 22 12.19 4.25 -20.06
C TRP A 22 12.94 5.48 -20.55
N GLY A 23 12.83 5.80 -21.85
CA GLY A 23 13.46 6.98 -22.45
C GLY A 23 12.58 8.24 -22.46
N ARG A 24 11.40 8.20 -21.85
CA ARG A 24 10.47 9.35 -21.78
C ARG A 24 10.58 10.06 -20.43
N PRO A 25 10.15 11.33 -20.35
CA PRO A 25 10.02 12.06 -19.10
C PRO A 25 9.25 11.26 -18.04
N VAL A 26 9.65 11.36 -16.77
CA VAL A 26 8.93 10.74 -15.65
C VAL A 26 7.49 11.24 -15.58
N SER A 27 7.25 12.51 -15.94
CA SER A 27 5.89 13.07 -16.02
C SER A 27 4.97 12.28 -16.96
N ASP A 28 5.51 11.77 -18.08
CA ASP A 28 4.72 11.01 -19.06
C ASP A 28 4.30 9.66 -18.49
N TYR A 29 5.23 8.96 -17.83
CA TYR A 29 4.92 7.71 -17.16
C TYR A 29 3.95 7.92 -16.00
N SER A 30 4.16 8.99 -15.22
CA SER A 30 3.26 9.36 -14.12
C SER A 30 1.85 9.68 -14.62
N ALA A 31 1.69 10.45 -15.70
CA ALA A 31 0.39 10.68 -16.31
C ALA A 31 -0.27 9.38 -16.77
N ALA A 32 0.50 8.50 -17.43
CA ALA A 32 0.00 7.23 -17.95
C ALA A 32 -0.49 6.26 -16.86
N VAL A 33 0.08 6.29 -15.65
CA VAL A 33 -0.42 5.43 -14.55
C VAL A 33 -1.78 5.90 -14.02
N TYR A 34 -2.10 7.19 -14.13
CA TYR A 34 -3.40 7.75 -13.72
C TYR A 34 -4.49 7.63 -14.81
N ASP A 35 -4.10 7.48 -16.07
CA ASP A 35 -5.02 7.47 -17.21
C ASP A 35 -5.40 6.04 -17.70
N GLY A 36 -6.51 5.94 -18.43
CA GLY A 36 -6.86 4.75 -19.20
C GLY A 36 -7.35 3.53 -18.40
N ASN A 37 -7.73 3.70 -17.14
CA ASN A 37 -8.42 2.66 -16.36
C ASN A 37 -9.94 2.91 -16.36
N ALA A 38 -10.70 2.01 -16.96
CA ALA A 38 -12.16 2.10 -16.98
C ALA A 38 -12.76 1.40 -15.76
N LEU A 39 -13.84 1.97 -15.23
CA LEU A 39 -14.56 1.32 -14.14
C LEU A 39 -15.24 0.02 -14.58
N PRO A 40 -15.30 -0.99 -13.69
CA PRO A 40 -16.05 -2.19 -13.96
C PRO A 40 -17.55 -1.91 -14.05
N LYS A 41 -18.22 -2.60 -14.99
CA LYS A 41 -19.67 -2.51 -15.18
C LYS A 41 -20.46 -3.49 -14.32
N LEU A 42 -19.82 -4.54 -13.80
CA LEU A 42 -20.47 -5.60 -13.04
C LEU A 42 -20.93 -5.08 -11.67
N ASP A 43 -22.18 -5.35 -11.30
CA ASP A 43 -22.81 -4.77 -10.12
C ASP A 43 -22.06 -5.07 -8.81
N VAL A 44 -21.55 -6.30 -8.62
CA VAL A 44 -20.78 -6.64 -7.42
C VAL A 44 -19.49 -5.82 -7.28
N ARG A 45 -18.92 -5.36 -8.40
CA ARG A 45 -17.72 -4.53 -8.41
C ARG A 45 -18.07 -3.07 -8.18
N ARG A 46 -19.19 -2.60 -8.74
CA ARG A 46 -19.74 -1.27 -8.45
C ARG A 46 -20.12 -1.14 -6.98
N ASP A 47 -20.73 -2.17 -6.40
CA ASP A 47 -21.05 -2.23 -4.99
C ASP A 47 -19.79 -2.11 -4.11
N ALA A 48 -18.74 -2.87 -4.43
CA ALA A 48 -17.45 -2.76 -3.75
C ALA A 48 -16.84 -1.35 -3.88
N LEU A 49 -16.95 -0.73 -5.05
CA LEU A 49 -16.50 0.65 -5.27
C LEU A 49 -17.29 1.66 -4.42
N VAL A 50 -18.61 1.52 -4.33
CA VAL A 50 -19.46 2.37 -3.49
C VAL A 50 -19.04 2.26 -2.02
N LYS A 51 -18.81 1.04 -1.52
CA LYS A 51 -18.31 0.80 -0.15
C LYS A 51 -16.93 1.43 0.06
N PHE A 52 -16.02 1.28 -0.89
CA PHE A 52 -14.70 1.91 -0.84
C PHE A 52 -14.81 3.46 -0.80
N CYS A 53 -15.62 4.06 -1.68
CA CYS A 53 -15.88 5.50 -1.68
C CYS A 53 -16.52 6.00 -0.38
N SER A 54 -17.38 5.19 0.25
CA SER A 54 -17.97 5.51 1.56
C SER A 54 -16.90 5.60 2.65
N ILE A 55 -15.93 4.67 2.66
CA ILE A 55 -14.78 4.72 3.58
C ILE A 55 -13.90 5.94 3.33
N LEU A 56 -13.64 6.27 2.06
CA LEU A 56 -12.90 7.48 1.70
C LEU A 56 -13.61 8.73 2.23
N GLY A 57 -14.92 8.85 2.03
CA GLY A 57 -15.72 9.96 2.54
C GLY A 57 -15.68 10.07 4.06
N ARG A 58 -15.84 8.94 4.77
CA ARG A 58 -15.73 8.91 6.24
C ARG A 58 -14.34 9.34 6.72
N ARG A 59 -13.28 8.88 6.05
CA ARG A 59 -11.90 9.28 6.40
C ARG A 59 -11.67 10.77 6.14
N ALA A 60 -12.08 11.28 4.99
CA ALA A 60 -11.93 12.68 4.62
C ALA A 60 -12.71 13.61 5.56
N MET A 61 -13.92 13.22 5.96
CA MET A 61 -14.71 13.92 6.97
C MET A 61 -13.99 13.99 8.32
N ARG A 62 -13.38 12.88 8.77
CA ARG A 62 -12.57 12.86 10.01
C ARG A 62 -11.32 13.73 9.92
N SER A 63 -10.77 13.92 8.73
CA SER A 63 -9.67 14.86 8.44
C SER A 63 -10.14 16.32 8.28
N GLY A 64 -11.42 16.62 8.51
CA GLY A 64 -11.97 17.98 8.47
C GLY A 64 -12.29 18.51 7.06
N HIS A 65 -12.39 17.65 6.05
CA HIS A 65 -12.81 18.08 4.71
C HIS A 65 -14.32 18.31 4.61
N SER A 66 -14.72 19.27 3.77
CA SER A 66 -16.13 19.62 3.56
C SER A 66 -16.85 18.58 2.71
N GLU A 67 -18.20 18.61 2.73
CA GLU A 67 -19.02 17.73 1.90
C GLU A 67 -18.74 17.91 0.40
N THR A 68 -18.55 19.14 -0.07
CA THR A 68 -18.17 19.44 -1.46
C THR A 68 -16.84 18.80 -1.83
N ASP A 69 -15.88 18.79 -0.90
CA ASP A 69 -14.57 18.18 -1.13
C ASP A 69 -14.68 16.66 -1.22
N ILE A 70 -15.50 16.07 -0.36
CA ILE A 70 -15.79 14.63 -0.34
C ILE A 70 -16.49 14.22 -1.62
N GLN A 71 -17.45 15.01 -2.11
CA GLN A 71 -18.09 14.76 -3.39
C GLN A 71 -17.06 14.77 -4.53
N GLY A 72 -16.19 15.79 -4.58
CA GLY A 72 -15.13 15.86 -5.58
C GLY A 72 -14.12 14.71 -5.49
N LEU A 73 -13.83 14.22 -4.29
CA LEU A 73 -13.02 13.01 -4.07
C LEU A 73 -13.67 11.78 -4.71
N VAL A 74 -14.95 11.57 -4.43
CA VAL A 74 -15.70 10.43 -4.97
C VAL A 74 -15.77 10.51 -6.49
N GLU A 75 -16.16 11.66 -7.05
CA GLU A 75 -16.19 11.91 -8.49
C GLU A 75 -14.84 11.62 -9.16
N GLN A 76 -13.74 12.05 -8.54
CA GLN A 76 -12.40 11.77 -9.06
C GLN A 76 -12.08 10.27 -9.07
N VAL A 77 -12.44 9.51 -8.03
CA VAL A 77 -12.24 8.06 -7.99
C VAL A 77 -13.05 7.36 -9.08
N TYR A 78 -14.27 7.83 -9.36
CA TYR A 78 -15.07 7.28 -10.44
C TYR A 78 -14.47 7.57 -11.82
N LEU A 79 -13.84 8.73 -11.99
CA LEU A 79 -13.20 9.10 -13.25
C LEU A 79 -11.85 8.39 -13.44
N ARG A 80 -11.06 8.28 -12.37
CA ARG A 80 -9.71 7.72 -12.35
C ARG A 80 -9.54 6.79 -11.15
N PRO A 81 -9.98 5.52 -11.28
CA PRO A 81 -9.94 4.54 -10.21
C PRO A 81 -8.51 4.04 -10.00
N VAL A 82 -7.74 4.80 -9.24
CA VAL A 82 -6.31 4.58 -8.99
C VAL A 82 -6.02 4.78 -7.49
N ILE A 83 -5.20 3.90 -6.93
CA ILE A 83 -4.76 4.00 -5.54
C ILE A 83 -3.26 3.73 -5.45
N GLN A 84 -2.54 4.58 -4.72
CA GLN A 84 -1.16 4.28 -4.34
C GLN A 84 -1.17 3.38 -3.10
N THR A 85 -0.51 2.22 -3.14
CA THR A 85 -0.46 1.27 -2.03
C THR A 85 0.94 1.05 -1.47
N GLY A 86 1.91 1.90 -1.87
CA GLY A 86 3.20 2.08 -1.20
C GLY A 86 3.51 3.57 -1.00
N PRO A 87 4.41 3.97 -0.08
CA PRO A 87 5.21 3.16 0.84
C PRO A 87 4.39 2.55 2.00
N HIS A 88 5.06 1.89 2.95
CA HIS A 88 4.49 1.62 4.27
C HIS A 88 4.13 2.94 4.99
N CYS A 89 3.50 2.86 6.16
CA CYS A 89 3.09 4.01 6.96
C CYS A 89 4.29 4.79 7.54
N HIS A 90 4.95 5.57 6.70
CA HIS A 90 6.07 6.47 7.02
C HIS A 90 5.57 7.92 7.09
N LEU A 91 6.36 8.79 7.73
CA LEU A 91 6.17 10.23 7.56
C LEU A 91 6.46 10.62 6.10
N VAL A 92 5.69 11.54 5.51
CA VAL A 92 5.86 11.96 4.09
C VAL A 92 7.24 12.54 3.77
N VAL A 93 8.00 12.92 4.80
CA VAL A 93 9.37 13.44 4.71
C VAL A 93 10.44 12.34 4.75
N GLU A 94 10.04 11.09 4.95
CA GLU A 94 10.93 9.94 4.81
C GLU A 94 11.32 9.79 3.33
N PRO A 95 12.60 9.52 2.98
CA PRO A 95 13.05 9.45 1.60
C PRO A 95 12.20 8.59 0.65
N ASP A 96 11.94 7.33 0.97
CA ASP A 96 11.16 6.46 0.08
C ASP A 96 9.73 6.97 -0.09
N ALA A 97 9.12 7.53 0.96
CA ALA A 97 7.81 8.16 0.91
C ALA A 97 7.81 9.44 0.07
N PHE A 98 8.71 10.37 0.36
CA PHE A 98 8.78 11.69 -0.28
C PHE A 98 8.92 11.60 -1.80
N PHE A 99 9.85 10.78 -2.28
CA PHE A 99 10.08 10.62 -3.73
C PHE A 99 8.97 9.82 -4.41
N THR A 100 8.28 8.93 -3.68
CA THR A 100 7.05 8.29 -4.17
C THR A 100 5.94 9.31 -4.33
N HIS A 101 5.70 10.16 -3.34
CA HIS A 101 4.69 11.20 -3.42
C HIS A 101 5.01 12.23 -4.50
N THR A 102 6.29 12.59 -4.67
CA THR A 102 6.78 13.43 -5.78
C THR A 102 6.37 12.86 -7.15
N PHE A 103 6.57 11.56 -7.38
CA PHE A 103 6.11 10.89 -8.60
C PHE A 103 4.58 11.01 -8.78
N ASN A 104 3.79 10.76 -7.73
CA ASN A 104 2.33 10.80 -7.80
C ASN A 104 1.77 12.20 -8.06
N VAL A 105 2.39 13.23 -7.46
CA VAL A 105 2.03 14.64 -7.67
C VAL A 105 2.12 15.04 -9.15
N MET A 106 3.11 14.52 -9.89
CA MET A 106 3.23 14.79 -11.33
C MET A 106 2.03 14.26 -12.12
N GLY A 107 1.61 13.03 -11.84
CA GLY A 107 0.49 12.38 -12.53
C GLY A 107 -0.83 13.08 -12.25
N LEU A 108 -1.08 13.42 -10.98
CA LEU A 108 -2.25 14.19 -10.58
C LEU A 108 -2.32 15.55 -11.28
N LYS A 109 -1.19 16.28 -11.34
CA LYS A 109 -1.11 17.56 -12.06
C LYS A 109 -1.39 17.39 -13.56
N ALA A 110 -0.82 16.36 -14.19
CA ALA A 110 -1.05 16.08 -15.61
C ALA A 110 -2.52 15.75 -15.91
N CYS A 111 -3.21 15.08 -14.98
CA CYS A 111 -4.63 14.73 -15.08
C CYS A 111 -5.59 15.83 -14.58
N SER A 112 -5.07 16.96 -14.10
CA SER A 112 -5.84 18.03 -13.44
C SER A 112 -6.66 17.56 -12.23
N ASP A 113 -6.17 16.52 -11.55
CA ASP A 113 -6.76 15.96 -10.35
C ASP A 113 -6.32 16.70 -9.09
N ARG A 114 -7.14 16.60 -8.05
CA ARG A 114 -6.92 17.30 -6.77
C ARG A 114 -6.69 16.37 -5.60
N TRP A 115 -7.07 15.10 -5.70
CA TRP A 115 -6.98 14.15 -4.61
C TRP A 115 -5.91 13.10 -4.83
N TYR A 116 -4.98 13.01 -3.89
CA TYR A 116 -4.05 11.91 -3.80
C TYR A 116 -4.52 10.92 -2.74
N ILE A 117 -4.78 9.68 -3.15
CA ILE A 117 -5.26 8.60 -2.27
C ILE A 117 -4.14 7.60 -2.08
N ASN A 118 -3.73 7.42 -0.83
CA ASN A 118 -2.69 6.50 -0.44
C ASN A 118 -3.21 5.51 0.61
N TYR A 119 -3.01 4.22 0.36
CA TYR A 119 -3.03 3.19 1.39
C TYR A 119 -1.61 2.91 1.87
N SER A 120 -1.39 3.09 3.16
CA SER A 120 -0.13 2.90 3.85
C SER A 120 -0.21 1.71 4.78
N VAL A 121 0.55 0.65 4.49
CA VAL A 121 0.59 -0.55 5.34
C VAL A 121 1.13 -0.19 6.73
N SER A 122 0.33 -0.46 7.76
CA SER A 122 0.56 -0.19 9.17
C SER A 122 0.75 -1.46 10.01
N THR A 123 0.53 -2.64 9.43
CA THR A 123 0.85 -3.94 10.03
C THR A 123 2.35 -4.20 10.18
N VAL A 124 3.21 -3.37 9.56
CA VAL A 124 4.66 -3.42 9.67
C VAL A 124 5.19 -3.03 11.06
N LYS A 125 6.43 -3.39 11.35
CA LYS A 125 7.14 -3.01 12.58
C LYS A 125 7.71 -1.59 12.49
N PHE A 126 8.13 -1.02 13.62
CA PHE A 126 8.80 0.28 13.65
C PHE A 126 10.16 0.27 12.95
N THR A 127 10.82 -0.89 12.92
CA THR A 127 12.13 -1.09 12.31
C THR A 127 12.02 -2.18 11.24
N GLU A 128 12.30 -1.81 9.99
CA GLU A 128 12.41 -2.74 8.85
C GLU A 128 13.81 -3.33 8.78
N ARG A 129 14.83 -2.51 9.06
CA ARG A 129 16.24 -2.87 9.23
C ARG A 129 16.91 -1.83 10.12
N ALA A 130 18.14 -2.05 10.55
CA ALA A 130 18.84 -1.17 11.49
C ALA A 130 18.66 0.33 11.16
N LYS A 131 17.99 1.05 12.07
CA LYS A 131 17.69 2.50 11.98
C LYS A 131 16.95 2.94 10.71
N LYS A 132 16.11 2.07 10.16
CA LYS A 132 15.21 2.31 9.02
C LYS A 132 13.87 1.66 9.27
N GLY A 133 12.80 2.32 8.88
CA GLY A 133 11.43 1.90 9.12
C GLY A 133 10.60 3.09 9.62
N PRO A 134 9.28 2.92 9.78
CA PRO A 134 8.38 4.00 10.23
C PRO A 134 8.76 4.68 11.55
N GLY A 135 9.54 4.01 12.41
CA GLY A 135 10.05 4.57 13.66
C GLY A 135 11.32 5.41 13.53
N TRP A 136 11.85 5.59 12.32
CA TRP A 136 13.15 6.21 12.07
C TRP A 136 13.10 7.24 10.94
N LEU A 137 13.85 8.33 11.10
CA LEU A 137 14.16 9.29 10.05
C LEU A 137 15.66 9.55 10.02
N ILE A 138 16.16 10.13 8.92
CA ILE A 138 17.45 10.79 8.89
C ILE A 138 17.17 12.29 8.80
N LEU A 139 17.65 13.04 9.78
CA LEU A 139 17.56 14.50 9.84
C LEU A 139 18.88 15.03 10.33
N ASP A 140 19.35 16.13 9.75
CA ASP A 140 20.63 16.74 10.14
C ASP A 140 21.82 15.77 10.09
N GLY A 141 21.80 14.86 9.11
CA GLY A 141 22.86 13.87 8.88
C GLY A 141 22.93 12.74 9.92
N GLN A 142 21.90 12.58 10.76
CA GLN A 142 21.85 11.54 11.79
C GLN A 142 20.51 10.82 11.82
N HIS A 143 20.51 9.61 12.38
CA HIS A 143 19.27 8.88 12.64
C HIS A 143 18.51 9.49 13.83
N VAL A 144 17.22 9.70 13.62
CA VAL A 144 16.27 10.21 14.61
C VAL A 144 15.22 9.14 14.86
N ASN A 145 15.02 8.81 16.13
CA ASN A 145 13.98 7.92 16.58
C ASN A 145 12.68 8.70 16.76
N VAL A 146 11.70 8.44 15.88
CA VAL A 146 10.48 9.25 15.73
C VAL A 146 9.65 9.28 17.02
N PHE A 147 9.51 8.11 17.67
CA PHE A 147 8.69 7.91 18.87
C PHE A 147 9.53 7.81 20.16
N GLY A 148 10.85 7.90 20.06
CA GLY A 148 11.78 7.78 21.19
C GLY A 148 11.75 6.43 21.90
N LEU A 149 11.32 5.36 21.21
CA LEU A 149 11.15 4.00 21.73
C LEU A 149 12.48 3.24 21.76
N SER A 150 12.67 2.35 22.74
CA SER A 150 13.83 1.45 22.76
C SER A 150 13.71 0.34 21.70
N HIS A 151 14.83 -0.30 21.33
CA HIS A 151 14.84 -1.43 20.40
C HIS A 151 13.84 -2.54 20.79
N ARG A 152 13.80 -2.89 22.08
CA ARG A 152 12.86 -3.87 22.67
C ARG A 152 11.38 -3.53 22.44
N ARG A 153 11.06 -2.25 22.21
CA ARG A 153 9.70 -1.79 21.87
C ARG A 153 9.51 -1.56 20.36
N MET A 154 10.56 -1.42 19.58
CA MET A 154 10.43 -1.21 18.13
C MET A 154 10.31 -2.50 17.33
N GLU A 155 10.96 -3.56 17.81
CA GLU A 155 11.07 -4.84 17.09
C GLU A 155 9.78 -5.69 17.14
N PRO A 156 9.14 -5.95 18.30
CA PRO A 156 8.00 -6.87 18.36
C PRO A 156 6.66 -6.23 17.96
N TYR A 157 6.50 -4.91 18.12
CA TYR A 157 5.21 -4.23 17.98
C TYR A 157 5.03 -3.66 16.57
N SER A 158 3.81 -3.75 16.06
CA SER A 158 3.43 -3.18 14.77
C SER A 158 2.96 -1.72 14.92
N ILE A 159 3.02 -0.95 13.84
CA ILE A 159 2.66 0.48 13.81
C ILE A 159 1.18 0.71 14.11
N CYS A 160 0.31 -0.20 13.68
CA CYS A 160 -1.11 -0.23 14.03
C CYS A 160 -1.39 -0.70 15.47
N GLY A 161 -0.37 -1.12 16.22
CA GLY A 161 -0.53 -1.71 17.55
C GLY A 161 -0.97 -0.70 18.62
N ARG A 162 -2.12 -0.95 19.26
CA ARG A 162 -2.73 -0.06 20.27
C ARG A 162 -2.39 -0.39 21.75
N HIS A 163 -1.27 -1.07 21.97
CA HIS A 163 -0.85 -1.53 23.29
C HIS A 163 -0.45 -0.42 24.26
N THR A 164 0.03 0.71 23.73
CA THR A 164 0.36 1.91 24.51
C THR A 164 0.13 3.15 23.65
N PRO A 165 -0.35 4.26 24.22
CA PRO A 165 -0.41 5.53 23.52
C PRO A 165 0.97 5.93 22.97
N GLN A 166 0.99 6.53 21.79
CA GLN A 166 2.19 6.97 21.09
C GLN A 166 2.25 8.48 21.02
N ARG A 167 3.46 9.04 21.04
CA ARG A 167 3.71 10.47 20.84
C ARG A 167 5.00 10.68 20.07
N PHE A 168 5.09 11.77 19.31
CA PHE A 168 6.34 12.18 18.69
C PHE A 168 7.34 12.61 19.77
N ALA A 169 8.50 11.95 19.81
CA ALA A 169 9.58 12.30 20.72
C ALA A 169 10.83 12.81 19.98
N LEU A 170 10.97 12.44 18.70
CA LEU A 170 12.04 12.90 17.80
C LEU A 170 13.42 12.90 18.48
N LYS A 171 13.84 11.73 19.00
CA LYS A 171 15.10 11.58 19.74
C LYS A 171 16.28 11.39 18.78
N PRO A 172 17.23 12.35 18.70
CA PRO A 172 18.42 12.20 17.87
C PRO A 172 19.40 11.19 18.48
N ALA A 173 20.29 10.66 17.64
CA ALA A 173 21.38 9.80 18.11
C ALA A 173 22.41 10.56 18.97
N ASN A 174 22.68 11.82 18.64
CA ASN A 174 23.56 12.70 19.41
C ASN A 174 22.78 13.95 19.88
N PRO A 175 22.28 13.99 21.12
CA PRO A 175 21.48 15.11 21.61
C PRO A 175 22.28 16.39 21.91
N GLN A 176 23.61 16.35 21.94
CA GLN A 176 24.46 17.49 22.31
C GLN A 176 24.77 18.44 21.13
N THR A 177 24.43 18.06 19.90
CA THR A 177 24.64 18.87 18.71
C THR A 177 23.41 19.72 18.35
N SER A 178 23.61 20.80 17.61
CA SER A 178 22.51 21.65 17.10
C SER A 178 21.77 20.93 15.97
N HIS A 179 20.44 20.92 16.02
CA HIS A 179 19.58 20.19 15.09
C HIS A 179 18.46 21.07 14.53
N PRO A 180 18.79 22.07 13.69
CA PRO A 180 17.81 23.04 13.22
C PRO A 180 16.66 22.40 12.43
N MET A 181 16.91 21.36 11.63
CA MET A 181 15.86 20.69 10.85
C MET A 181 14.96 19.85 11.76
N LEU A 182 15.56 19.21 12.76
CA LEU A 182 14.81 18.48 13.78
C LEU A 182 13.89 19.40 14.58
N ASP A 183 14.39 20.57 15.00
CA ASP A 183 13.62 21.52 15.79
C ASP A 183 12.49 22.15 14.96
N GLN A 184 12.73 22.43 13.68
CA GLN A 184 11.68 22.84 12.74
C GLN A 184 10.61 21.75 12.56
N LEU A 185 11.02 20.49 12.39
CA LEU A 185 10.05 19.40 12.28
C LEU A 185 9.23 19.25 13.56
N LYS A 186 9.87 19.29 14.73
CA LYS A 186 9.19 19.26 16.05
C LYS A 186 8.15 20.37 16.18
N ALA A 187 8.45 21.58 15.71
CA ALA A 187 7.54 22.71 15.80
C ALA A 187 6.26 22.55 14.95
N VAL A 188 6.30 21.70 13.92
CA VAL A 188 5.19 21.47 12.99
C VAL A 188 4.39 20.22 13.34
N LEU A 189 5.03 19.18 13.89
CA LEU A 189 4.36 17.93 14.21
C LEU A 189 3.26 18.14 15.27
N PRO A 190 2.17 17.35 15.21
CA PRO A 190 1.09 17.49 16.16
C PRO A 190 1.57 17.09 17.55
N ASN A 191 1.19 17.90 18.54
CA ASN A 191 1.42 17.62 19.95
C ASN A 191 0.28 16.76 20.50
N GLY A 192 0.62 15.77 21.34
CA GLY A 192 -0.37 14.94 22.02
C GLY A 192 -0.06 13.45 21.97
N GLU A 193 -0.99 12.67 22.52
CA GLU A 193 -0.94 11.21 22.49
C GLU A 193 -1.95 10.67 21.48
N PHE A 194 -1.55 9.59 20.80
CA PHE A 194 -2.32 8.89 19.78
C PHE A 194 -2.53 7.44 20.19
N SER A 195 -3.64 6.84 19.78
CA SER A 195 -3.94 5.43 20.05
C SER A 195 -2.93 4.46 19.45
N SER A 196 -2.28 4.83 18.35
CA SER A 196 -1.25 4.05 17.68
C SER A 196 -0.23 4.95 16.98
N ALA A 197 0.90 4.36 16.56
CA ALA A 197 1.88 5.09 15.76
C ALA A 197 1.34 5.38 14.35
N ALA A 198 0.46 4.53 13.82
CA ALA A 198 -0.23 4.76 12.55
C ALA A 198 -1.08 6.04 12.61
N ASP A 199 -1.87 6.20 13.67
CA ASP A 199 -2.71 7.40 13.87
C ASP A 199 -1.87 8.67 14.01
N ALA A 200 -0.75 8.58 14.74
CA ALA A 200 0.21 9.69 14.85
C ALA A 200 0.80 10.09 13.49
N ILE A 201 1.26 9.11 12.71
CA ILE A 201 1.85 9.34 11.38
C ILE A 201 0.83 9.91 10.39
N LYS A 202 -0.39 9.35 10.35
CA LYS A 202 -1.48 9.89 9.50
C LYS A 202 -1.77 11.35 9.84
N SER A 203 -1.90 11.67 11.14
CA SER A 203 -2.16 13.04 11.60
C SER A 203 -1.01 14.00 11.27
N ALA A 204 0.23 13.56 11.44
CA ALA A 204 1.41 14.32 11.05
C ALA A 204 1.47 14.57 9.54
N ASN A 205 1.16 13.55 8.73
CA ASN A 205 1.22 13.65 7.29
C ASN A 205 0.17 14.61 6.71
N GLU A 206 -0.99 14.75 7.34
CA GLU A 206 -1.98 15.78 6.98
C GLU A 206 -1.42 17.20 7.12
N ILE A 207 -0.57 17.45 8.12
CA ILE A 207 0.09 18.74 8.35
C ILE A 207 1.31 18.92 7.43
N LEU A 208 2.13 17.88 7.29
CA LEU A 208 3.36 17.92 6.50
C LEU A 208 3.09 17.98 5.00
N TRP A 209 1.99 17.39 4.52
CA TRP A 209 1.65 17.34 3.11
C TRP A 209 1.62 18.73 2.43
N PRO A 210 0.80 19.71 2.89
CA PRO A 210 0.76 21.02 2.26
C PRO A 210 2.10 21.77 2.35
N ILE A 211 2.90 21.51 3.39
CA ILE A 211 4.24 22.08 3.51
C ILE A 211 5.15 21.52 2.41
N CYS A 212 5.15 20.20 2.20
CA CYS A 212 6.03 19.55 1.23
C CYS A 212 5.56 19.70 -0.23
N PHE A 213 4.26 19.64 -0.49
CA PHE A 213 3.69 19.49 -1.83
C PHE A 213 2.69 20.59 -2.22
N GLY A 214 2.46 21.56 -1.33
CA GLY A 214 1.56 22.70 -1.55
C GLY A 214 0.08 22.38 -1.27
N HIS A 215 -0.74 23.43 -1.25
CA HIS A 215 -2.16 23.33 -0.89
C HIS A 215 -3.10 22.95 -2.04
N ASN A 216 -2.61 22.94 -3.28
CA ASN A 216 -3.44 22.67 -4.46
C ASN A 216 -3.86 21.20 -4.56
N LEU A 217 -3.07 20.30 -3.96
CA LEU A 217 -3.36 18.87 -3.90
C LEU A 217 -3.74 18.49 -2.49
N ARG A 218 -4.85 17.77 -2.36
CA ARG A 218 -5.34 17.16 -1.13
C ARG A 218 -4.78 15.77 -0.99
N PHE A 219 -4.53 15.38 0.25
CA PHE A 219 -3.97 14.08 0.58
C PHE A 219 -4.91 13.33 1.51
N LEU A 220 -5.20 12.09 1.14
CA LEU A 220 -5.97 11.18 1.97
C LEU A 220 -5.20 9.88 2.17
N GLN A 221 -4.76 9.67 3.41
CA GLN A 221 -4.07 8.46 3.82
C GLN A 221 -5.01 7.50 4.56
N LEU A 222 -5.07 6.27 4.06
CA LEU A 222 -5.68 5.09 4.68
C LEU A 222 -4.61 4.20 5.30
N ASP A 223 -4.96 3.45 6.33
CA ASP A 223 -4.18 2.32 6.84
C ASP A 223 -5.03 1.06 7.04
N ASP A 224 -4.46 0.02 7.64
CA ASP A 224 -5.15 -1.25 7.85
C ASP A 224 -6.38 -1.11 8.79
N ALA A 225 -6.44 -0.10 9.66
CA ALA A 225 -7.61 0.14 10.50
C ALA A 225 -8.77 0.73 9.67
N ASP A 226 -8.47 1.63 8.74
CA ASP A 226 -9.45 2.15 7.79
C ASP A 226 -9.97 1.02 6.87
N VAL A 227 -9.08 0.14 6.41
CA VAL A 227 -9.47 -1.04 5.60
C VAL A 227 -10.24 -2.08 6.43
N SER A 228 -9.97 -2.22 7.71
CA SER A 228 -10.77 -3.09 8.60
C SER A 228 -12.24 -2.66 8.63
N MET A 229 -12.51 -1.35 8.67
CA MET A 229 -13.87 -0.82 8.56
C MET A 229 -14.51 -1.13 7.21
N LEU A 230 -13.74 -1.10 6.12
CA LEU A 230 -14.24 -1.50 4.79
C LEU A 230 -14.60 -2.99 4.75
N VAL A 231 -13.77 -3.85 5.34
CA VAL A 231 -14.06 -5.28 5.44
C VAL A 231 -15.31 -5.52 6.28
N ILE A 232 -15.48 -4.81 7.41
CA ILE A 232 -16.72 -4.88 8.21
C ILE A 232 -17.95 -4.53 7.35
N ASP A 233 -17.92 -3.43 6.58
CA ASP A 233 -19.04 -3.05 5.70
C ASP A 233 -19.40 -4.16 4.71
N HIS A 234 -18.40 -4.86 4.16
CA HIS A 234 -18.64 -6.02 3.31
C HIS A 234 -19.21 -7.22 4.08
N LEU A 235 -18.69 -7.55 5.26
CA LEU A 235 -19.14 -8.71 6.05
C LEU A 235 -20.55 -8.54 6.63
N ARG A 236 -20.94 -7.30 6.97
CA ARG A 236 -22.27 -6.98 7.48
C ARG A 236 -23.33 -6.99 6.37
N ASP A 237 -22.94 -6.67 5.14
CA ASP A 237 -23.81 -6.81 3.98
C ASP A 237 -23.81 -8.26 3.45
N LYS A 238 -24.87 -9.00 3.81
CA LYS A 238 -25.08 -10.39 3.37
C LYS A 238 -25.22 -10.56 1.85
N ASN A 239 -25.44 -9.47 1.12
CA ASN A 239 -25.48 -9.50 -0.35
C ASN A 239 -24.14 -9.15 -0.99
N SER A 240 -23.16 -8.67 -0.21
CA SER A 240 -21.84 -8.39 -0.74
C SER A 240 -21.19 -9.69 -1.22
N TRP A 241 -20.48 -9.62 -2.35
CA TRP A 241 -19.82 -10.80 -2.91
C TRP A 241 -18.77 -11.37 -1.93
N LEU A 242 -18.06 -10.52 -1.19
CA LEU A 242 -17.07 -10.95 -0.20
C LEU A 242 -17.71 -11.78 0.91
N SER A 243 -18.86 -11.36 1.45
CA SER A 243 -19.57 -12.11 2.49
C SER A 243 -20.13 -13.41 1.91
N ARG A 244 -21.02 -13.32 0.91
CA ARG A 244 -21.82 -14.45 0.43
C ARG A 244 -21.05 -15.49 -0.37
N ASN A 245 -20.15 -15.05 -1.25
CA ASN A 245 -19.53 -15.91 -2.25
C ASN A 245 -18.07 -16.26 -1.94
N PHE A 246 -17.49 -15.63 -0.91
CA PHE A 246 -16.13 -15.92 -0.46
C PHE A 246 -16.11 -16.41 0.99
N ILE A 247 -16.38 -15.52 1.96
CA ILE A 247 -16.24 -15.83 3.39
C ILE A 247 -17.20 -16.93 3.83
N ASP A 248 -18.49 -16.80 3.53
CA ASP A 248 -19.52 -17.79 3.86
C ASP A 248 -19.61 -18.92 2.81
N ALA A 249 -18.61 -19.04 1.93
CA ALA A 249 -18.51 -20.06 0.89
C ALA A 249 -17.24 -20.92 1.07
N PRO A 250 -17.25 -21.93 1.96
CA PRO A 250 -16.07 -22.75 2.28
C PRO A 250 -15.40 -23.37 1.05
N GLY A 251 -16.19 -23.75 0.02
CA GLY A 251 -15.66 -24.28 -1.22
C GLY A 251 -14.85 -23.26 -2.04
N MET A 252 -15.21 -21.97 -2.01
CA MET A 252 -14.44 -20.90 -2.66
C MET A 252 -13.12 -20.67 -1.91
N VAL A 253 -13.19 -20.61 -0.58
CA VAL A 253 -12.02 -20.46 0.30
C VAL A 253 -11.01 -21.59 0.09
N ALA A 254 -11.48 -22.84 0.06
CA ALA A 254 -10.62 -24.00 -0.17
C ALA A 254 -9.90 -23.93 -1.53
N ARG A 255 -10.63 -23.63 -2.61
CA ARG A 255 -10.05 -23.47 -3.96
C ARG A 255 -9.04 -22.32 -4.04
N PHE A 256 -9.31 -21.21 -3.35
CA PHE A 256 -8.37 -20.10 -3.28
C PHE A 256 -7.07 -20.52 -2.58
N VAL A 257 -7.18 -21.14 -1.41
CA VAL A 257 -6.00 -21.64 -0.65
C VAL A 257 -5.20 -22.65 -1.48
N GLU A 258 -5.87 -23.55 -2.21
CA GLU A 258 -5.20 -24.46 -3.16
C GLU A 258 -4.46 -23.70 -4.28
N ALA A 259 -5.07 -22.67 -4.86
CA ALA A 259 -4.45 -21.86 -5.90
C ALA A 259 -3.20 -21.12 -5.37
N VAL A 260 -3.27 -20.60 -4.14
CA VAL A 260 -2.12 -19.98 -3.45
C VAL A 260 -1.00 -21.00 -3.23
N ARG A 261 -1.32 -22.22 -2.80
CA ARG A 261 -0.33 -23.30 -2.65
C ARG A 261 0.32 -23.64 -3.98
N ALA A 262 -0.45 -23.72 -5.06
CA ALA A 262 0.08 -23.98 -6.40
C ALA A 262 1.07 -22.89 -6.88
N ILE A 263 0.77 -21.62 -6.61
CA ILE A 263 1.71 -20.51 -6.88
C ILE A 263 3.01 -20.70 -6.09
N ASN A 264 2.90 -21.02 -4.80
CA ASN A 264 4.05 -21.18 -3.92
C ASN A 264 4.88 -22.44 -4.17
N SER A 265 4.34 -23.44 -4.86
CA SER A 265 5.09 -24.61 -5.33
C SER A 265 5.63 -24.45 -6.77
N GLY A 266 5.32 -23.35 -7.45
CA GLY A 266 5.65 -23.13 -8.85
C GLY A 266 6.79 -22.14 -9.11
N PRO A 267 6.93 -21.66 -10.36
CA PRO A 267 7.96 -20.68 -10.76
C PRO A 267 7.86 -19.32 -10.05
N TRP A 268 6.76 -19.07 -9.35
CA TRP A 268 6.50 -17.85 -8.59
C TRP A 268 6.65 -18.03 -7.07
N ALA A 269 7.23 -19.16 -6.63
CA ALA A 269 7.49 -19.42 -5.23
C ALA A 269 8.20 -18.25 -4.53
N GLY A 270 7.72 -17.89 -3.34
CA GLY A 270 8.28 -16.82 -2.50
C GLY A 270 7.78 -15.41 -2.81
N TRP A 271 7.14 -15.17 -3.96
CA TRP A 271 6.61 -13.84 -4.31
C TRP A 271 5.33 -13.50 -3.58
N PHE A 272 4.40 -14.45 -3.45
CA PHE A 272 3.16 -14.28 -2.70
C PHE A 272 3.15 -15.15 -1.44
N THR A 273 3.68 -14.59 -0.35
CA THR A 273 3.73 -15.28 0.95
C THR A 273 2.41 -15.12 1.71
N PHE A 274 1.61 -16.19 1.71
CA PHE A 274 0.33 -16.27 2.44
C PHE A 274 0.59 -16.67 3.90
N ASN A 275 1.20 -15.74 4.64
CA ASN A 275 1.77 -16.01 5.97
C ASN A 275 0.72 -16.14 7.09
N THR A 276 -0.53 -15.84 6.81
CA THR A 276 -1.67 -15.99 7.71
C THR A 276 -2.90 -16.25 6.86
N ASP A 277 -3.82 -17.09 7.34
CA ASP A 277 -5.05 -17.35 6.61
C ASP A 277 -6.02 -16.19 6.81
N PHE A 278 -6.10 -15.33 5.79
CA PHE A 278 -7.03 -14.20 5.64
C PHE A 278 -6.92 -13.06 6.66
N PHE A 279 -6.63 -13.33 7.93
CA PHE A 279 -6.53 -12.34 9.01
C PHE A 279 -5.31 -12.60 9.89
N TRP A 280 -4.77 -11.54 10.49
CA TRP A 280 -3.83 -11.63 11.61
C TRP A 280 -4.59 -11.42 12.92
N ARG A 281 -4.20 -12.11 13.98
CA ARG A 281 -4.58 -11.71 15.34
C ARG A 281 -3.71 -10.53 15.76
N ILE A 282 -4.32 -9.52 16.36
CA ILE A 282 -3.62 -8.45 17.05
C ILE A 282 -3.86 -8.58 18.55
N HIS A 283 -2.79 -8.76 19.32
CA HIS A 283 -2.87 -8.88 20.77
C HIS A 283 -1.68 -8.17 21.39
N ASP A 284 -1.95 -7.27 22.34
CA ASP A 284 -0.96 -6.37 22.93
C ASP A 284 -0.09 -5.68 21.87
N GLY A 285 -0.68 -5.24 20.77
CA GLY A 285 0.01 -4.53 19.68
C GLY A 285 0.98 -5.39 18.85
N ARG A 286 0.95 -6.72 19.03
CA ARG A 286 1.72 -7.69 18.24
C ARG A 286 0.80 -8.43 17.29
N LEU A 287 1.30 -8.65 16.08
CA LEU A 287 0.63 -9.52 15.11
C LEU A 287 1.02 -10.98 15.37
N LYS A 288 0.02 -11.84 15.39
CA LYS A 288 0.16 -13.29 15.45
C LYS A 288 -0.56 -13.91 14.25
N ARG A 289 0.09 -14.90 13.65
CA ARG A 289 -0.49 -15.69 12.56
C ARG A 289 -1.73 -16.44 13.05
N LEU A 290 -2.73 -16.51 12.18
CA LEU A 290 -3.91 -17.37 12.31
C LEU A 290 -3.91 -18.40 11.18
N ASP A 291 -4.31 -19.62 11.51
CA ASP A 291 -4.49 -20.71 10.56
C ASP A 291 -5.96 -21.12 10.53
N LEU A 292 -6.50 -21.33 9.33
CA LEU A 292 -7.88 -21.76 9.11
C LEU A 292 -7.94 -23.30 9.13
N LYS A 293 -8.65 -23.86 10.10
CA LYS A 293 -8.87 -25.31 10.23
C LYS A 293 -10.34 -25.56 10.54
N CYS A 294 -10.97 -26.43 9.75
CA CYS A 294 -12.36 -26.86 9.96
C CYS A 294 -13.38 -25.71 10.17
N GLY A 295 -13.20 -24.59 9.47
CA GLY A 295 -14.08 -23.42 9.59
C GLY A 295 -13.79 -22.51 10.79
N THR A 296 -12.66 -22.69 11.47
CA THR A 296 -12.21 -21.85 12.58
C THR A 296 -10.83 -21.28 12.30
N LEU A 297 -10.64 -19.98 12.50
CA LEU A 297 -9.32 -19.36 12.57
C LEU A 297 -8.81 -19.45 13.99
N GLY A 298 -7.65 -20.08 14.17
CA GLY A 298 -7.00 -20.22 15.46
C GLY A 298 -5.55 -19.78 15.43
N ASP A 299 -5.03 -19.32 16.57
CA ASP A 299 -3.59 -19.16 16.74
C ASP A 299 -2.91 -20.48 17.13
N SER A 300 -1.59 -20.56 16.96
CA SER A 300 -0.83 -21.78 17.25
C SER A 300 -0.82 -22.16 18.75
N SER A 301 -1.24 -21.26 19.63
CA SER A 301 -1.27 -21.49 21.08
C SER A 301 -2.62 -21.98 21.60
N GLY A 302 -3.68 -21.99 20.77
CA GLY A 302 -5.04 -22.34 21.18
C GLY A 302 -5.71 -21.31 22.09
N ASN A 303 -5.10 -20.13 22.28
CA ASN A 303 -5.61 -19.08 23.18
C ASN A 303 -6.56 -18.11 22.48
N PHE A 304 -6.82 -18.32 21.20
CA PHE A 304 -7.72 -17.51 20.41
C PHE A 304 -8.27 -18.34 19.27
N GLU A 305 -9.59 -18.31 19.13
CA GLU A 305 -10.33 -18.94 18.07
C GLU A 305 -11.51 -18.04 17.68
N VAL A 306 -11.77 -17.96 16.38
CA VAL A 306 -12.96 -17.29 15.83
C VAL A 306 -13.50 -18.11 14.67
N SER A 307 -14.82 -18.30 14.63
CA SER A 307 -15.47 -18.98 13.52
C SER A 307 -15.26 -18.17 12.23
N PHE A 308 -14.91 -18.86 11.15
CA PHE A 308 -14.70 -18.26 9.83
C PHE A 308 -16.04 -18.10 9.10
N ASN A 309 -16.82 -17.13 9.54
CA ASN A 309 -18.06 -16.68 8.91
C ASN A 309 -18.19 -15.16 9.05
N SER A 310 -19.05 -14.56 8.24
CA SER A 310 -19.13 -13.10 8.15
C SER A 310 -19.47 -12.42 9.48
N ASP A 311 -20.38 -12.98 10.29
CA ASP A 311 -20.81 -12.34 11.55
C ASP A 311 -19.72 -12.37 12.60
N SER A 312 -19.11 -13.53 12.82
CA SER A 312 -18.03 -13.70 13.79
C SER A 312 -16.80 -12.87 13.41
N LEU A 313 -16.43 -12.83 12.13
CA LEU A 313 -15.30 -12.04 11.65
C LEU A 313 -15.56 -10.54 11.77
N ALA A 314 -16.78 -10.07 11.47
CA ALA A 314 -17.14 -8.67 11.65
C ALA A 314 -17.06 -8.26 13.13
N MET A 315 -17.56 -9.09 14.04
CA MET A 315 -17.45 -8.85 15.48
C MET A 315 -16.00 -8.78 15.97
N SER A 316 -15.13 -9.71 15.55
CA SER A 316 -13.72 -9.68 15.94
C SER A 316 -12.93 -8.50 15.33
N LEU A 317 -13.31 -8.04 14.14
CA LEU A 317 -12.75 -6.80 13.56
C LEU A 317 -13.20 -5.56 14.35
N GLU A 318 -14.48 -5.47 14.71
CA GLU A 318 -15.04 -4.38 15.52
C GLU A 318 -14.42 -4.33 16.91
N ALA A 319 -14.17 -5.50 17.52
CA ALA A 319 -13.46 -5.64 18.79
C ALA A 319 -11.94 -5.34 18.67
N GLY A 320 -11.41 -5.21 17.45
CA GLY A 320 -10.00 -4.98 17.20
C GLY A 320 -9.11 -6.16 17.60
N GLU A 321 -9.63 -7.38 17.55
CA GLU A 321 -8.90 -8.61 17.88
C GLU A 321 -8.15 -9.19 16.67
N ILE A 322 -8.67 -8.91 15.47
CA ILE A 322 -8.09 -9.32 14.20
C ILE A 322 -7.93 -8.13 13.26
N ILE A 323 -7.07 -8.28 12.26
CA ILE A 323 -6.85 -7.31 11.19
C ILE A 323 -6.74 -8.04 9.84
N PRO A 324 -7.27 -7.50 8.74
CA PRO A 324 -7.20 -8.15 7.43
C PRO A 324 -5.75 -8.45 7.01
N SER A 325 -5.54 -9.59 6.36
CA SER A 325 -4.27 -9.89 5.68
C SER A 325 -4.12 -9.05 4.41
N LEU A 326 -2.90 -8.98 3.89
CA LEU A 326 -2.59 -8.23 2.67
C LEU A 326 -3.48 -8.62 1.48
N PHE A 327 -3.84 -9.90 1.35
CA PHE A 327 -4.77 -10.34 0.31
C PHE A 327 -6.16 -9.71 0.48
N LEU A 328 -6.74 -9.76 1.69
CA LEU A 328 -8.05 -9.16 1.95
C LEU A 328 -8.03 -7.65 1.76
N VAL A 329 -6.94 -6.98 2.13
CA VAL A 329 -6.74 -5.56 1.84
C VAL A 329 -6.87 -5.31 0.34
N PHE A 330 -6.04 -5.94 -0.49
CA PHE A 330 -6.11 -5.76 -1.94
C PHE A 330 -7.45 -6.19 -2.53
N MET A 331 -8.09 -7.21 -1.96
CA MET A 331 -9.41 -7.67 -2.36
C MET A 331 -10.43 -6.54 -2.34
N VAL A 332 -10.50 -5.79 -1.24
CA VAL A 332 -11.53 -4.74 -1.05
C VAL A 332 -11.11 -3.36 -1.53
N VAL A 333 -9.81 -3.04 -1.60
CA VAL A 333 -9.35 -1.71 -2.06
C VAL A 333 -9.07 -1.63 -3.55
N ALA A 334 -8.80 -2.77 -4.22
CA ALA A 334 -8.36 -2.76 -5.63
C ALA A 334 -9.03 -3.82 -6.50
N ILE A 335 -9.04 -5.09 -6.09
CA ILE A 335 -9.48 -6.20 -6.96
C ILE A 335 -10.99 -6.11 -7.24
N LEU A 336 -11.82 -6.16 -6.19
CA LEU A 336 -13.27 -6.06 -6.33
C LEU A 336 -13.70 -4.72 -6.92
N PRO A 337 -13.30 -3.55 -6.37
CA PRO A 337 -13.75 -2.26 -6.90
C PRO A 337 -13.14 -1.89 -8.26
N GLY A 338 -12.07 -2.58 -8.71
CA GLY A 338 -11.42 -2.35 -10.00
C GLY A 338 -10.48 -1.16 -10.04
N LEU A 339 -9.91 -0.78 -8.89
CA LEU A 339 -8.87 0.24 -8.87
C LEU A 339 -7.54 -0.34 -9.36
N ARG A 340 -6.82 0.46 -10.14
CA ARG A 340 -5.43 0.21 -10.47
C ARG A 340 -4.58 0.46 -9.23
N ALA A 341 -3.88 -0.59 -8.78
CA ALA A 341 -2.96 -0.49 -7.65
C ALA A 341 -1.57 -0.06 -8.16
N MET A 342 -1.09 1.08 -7.66
CA MET A 342 0.28 1.52 -7.87
C MET A 342 1.12 1.09 -6.69
N GLY A 343 2.30 0.52 -6.92
CA GLY A 343 3.16 0.17 -5.80
C GLY A 343 4.59 -0.18 -6.15
N GLY A 344 5.22 -0.86 -5.19
CA GLY A 344 6.67 -1.02 -5.12
C GLY A 344 7.21 -2.32 -5.70
N SER A 345 8.49 -2.57 -5.41
CA SER A 345 9.27 -3.62 -6.07
C SER A 345 8.66 -5.01 -6.01
N ARG A 346 8.13 -5.44 -4.87
CA ARG A 346 7.49 -6.76 -4.77
C ARG A 346 6.02 -6.75 -5.17
N GLN A 347 5.33 -5.62 -4.99
CA GLN A 347 3.89 -5.51 -5.24
C GLN A 347 3.54 -5.74 -6.69
N VAL A 348 4.34 -5.19 -7.60
CA VAL A 348 4.12 -5.34 -9.04
C VAL A 348 4.14 -6.81 -9.50
N ILE A 349 4.61 -7.73 -8.65
CA ILE A 349 4.59 -9.18 -8.86
C ILE A 349 3.52 -9.86 -7.99
N TYR A 350 3.52 -9.63 -6.67
CA TYR A 350 2.61 -10.37 -5.79
C TYR A 350 1.14 -10.00 -5.99
N TYR A 351 0.82 -8.76 -6.40
CA TYR A 351 -0.57 -8.35 -6.57
C TYR A 351 -1.23 -9.03 -7.79
N PRO A 352 -0.59 -9.09 -8.97
CA PRO A 352 -1.06 -9.99 -10.04
C PRO A 352 -1.20 -11.44 -9.57
N LEU A 353 -0.24 -11.99 -8.81
CA LEU A 353 -0.35 -13.35 -8.27
C LEU A 353 -1.58 -13.55 -7.36
N MET A 354 -1.91 -12.57 -6.51
CA MET A 354 -3.13 -12.58 -5.70
C MET A 354 -4.40 -12.62 -6.57
N ARG A 355 -4.45 -11.79 -7.62
CA ARG A 355 -5.54 -11.79 -8.61
C ARG A 355 -5.63 -13.12 -9.34
N GLY A 356 -4.49 -13.69 -9.74
CA GLY A 356 -4.39 -14.98 -10.40
C GLY A 356 -4.90 -16.13 -9.52
N ALA A 357 -4.57 -16.12 -8.22
CA ALA A 357 -5.10 -17.10 -7.28
C ALA A 357 -6.63 -17.03 -7.14
N LEU A 358 -7.18 -15.81 -7.07
CA LEU A 358 -8.62 -15.59 -7.06
C LEU A 358 -9.27 -16.07 -8.37
N LEU A 359 -8.73 -15.69 -9.52
CA LEU A 359 -9.23 -16.13 -10.83
C LEU A 359 -9.25 -17.66 -10.95
N ALA A 360 -8.18 -18.33 -10.52
CA ALA A 360 -8.11 -19.79 -10.52
C ALA A 360 -9.19 -20.44 -9.62
N ALA A 361 -9.54 -19.80 -8.51
CA ALA A 361 -10.63 -20.25 -7.64
C ALA A 361 -12.01 -20.03 -8.28
N LEU A 362 -12.22 -18.85 -8.88
CA LEU A 362 -13.46 -18.48 -9.57
C LEU A 362 -13.74 -19.38 -10.78
N ASP A 363 -12.72 -19.71 -11.58
CA ASP A 363 -12.86 -20.55 -12.77
C ASP A 363 -13.33 -21.97 -12.45
N ARG A 364 -12.99 -22.47 -11.25
CA ARG A 364 -13.43 -23.76 -10.74
C ARG A 364 -14.82 -23.71 -10.10
N SER A 365 -15.43 -22.51 -9.98
CA SER A 365 -16.78 -22.35 -9.45
C SER A 365 -17.83 -22.66 -10.50
N SER A 366 -18.88 -23.39 -10.10
CA SER A 366 -20.07 -23.60 -10.93
C SER A 366 -21.06 -22.43 -10.86
N VAL A 367 -20.88 -21.50 -9.91
CA VAL A 367 -21.78 -20.36 -9.68
C VAL A 367 -21.63 -19.33 -10.79
N SER A 368 -22.76 -18.94 -11.42
CA SER A 368 -22.78 -17.98 -12.53
C SER A 368 -22.18 -16.61 -12.15
N ALA A 369 -22.48 -16.11 -10.94
CA ALA A 369 -21.94 -14.86 -10.44
C ALA A 369 -20.41 -14.86 -10.35
N ASP A 370 -19.80 -15.99 -9.97
CA ASP A 370 -18.33 -16.10 -9.87
C ASP A 370 -17.67 -16.12 -11.25
N LYS A 371 -18.31 -16.78 -12.22
CA LYS A 371 -17.85 -16.75 -13.63
C LYS A 371 -17.94 -15.34 -14.22
N ALA A 372 -19.02 -14.61 -13.92
CA ALA A 372 -19.19 -13.22 -14.33
C ALA A 372 -18.12 -12.31 -13.69
N LEU A 373 -17.82 -12.51 -12.40
CA LEU A 373 -16.73 -11.81 -11.73
C LEU A 373 -15.38 -12.12 -12.38
N ALA A 374 -15.08 -13.39 -12.67
CA ALA A 374 -13.84 -13.79 -13.32
C ALA A 374 -13.68 -13.13 -14.71
N ALA A 375 -14.74 -13.09 -15.50
CA ALA A 375 -14.75 -12.40 -16.80
C ALA A 375 -14.51 -10.90 -16.64
N SER A 376 -15.15 -10.26 -15.64
CA SER A 376 -14.94 -8.84 -15.37
C SER A 376 -13.51 -8.53 -14.91
N LEU A 377 -12.92 -9.34 -14.02
CA LEU A 377 -11.53 -9.14 -13.57
C LEU A 377 -10.53 -9.26 -14.72
N ARG A 378 -10.76 -10.16 -15.69
CA ARG A 378 -9.93 -10.30 -16.89
C ARG A 378 -10.05 -9.12 -17.86
N SER A 379 -11.12 -8.33 -17.76
CA SER A 379 -11.31 -7.14 -18.59
C SER A 379 -10.61 -5.89 -18.05
N ASP A 380 -10.02 -5.97 -16.84
CA ASP A 380 -9.27 -4.85 -16.25
C ASP A 380 -8.04 -4.53 -17.11
N ASN A 381 -7.86 -3.27 -17.48
CA ASN A 381 -6.69 -2.83 -18.23
C ASN A 381 -5.56 -2.40 -17.29
N THR A 382 -4.50 -3.20 -17.22
CA THR A 382 -3.30 -2.91 -16.41
C THR A 382 -3.68 -2.65 -14.94
N PRO A 383 -4.21 -3.65 -14.21
CA PRO A 383 -4.68 -3.49 -12.82
C PRO A 383 -3.56 -3.18 -11.83
N SER A 384 -2.29 -3.37 -12.23
CA SER A 384 -1.09 -3.18 -11.43
C SER A 384 -0.06 -2.37 -12.19
N VAL A 385 0.53 -1.37 -11.56
CA VAL A 385 1.62 -0.58 -12.15
C VAL A 385 2.71 -0.25 -11.13
N TRP A 386 3.90 0.04 -11.61
CA TRP A 386 5.01 0.48 -10.79
C TRP A 386 4.87 1.96 -10.46
N GLY A 387 4.69 2.31 -9.18
CA GLY A 387 4.49 3.69 -8.75
C GLY A 387 5.16 4.06 -7.42
N HIS A 388 5.93 3.16 -6.82
CA HIS A 388 6.72 3.40 -5.62
C HIS A 388 8.20 3.09 -5.91
N ARG A 389 9.10 3.99 -5.49
CA ARG A 389 10.53 4.01 -5.86
C ARG A 389 10.77 4.11 -7.38
N THR A 390 9.83 4.70 -8.11
CA THR A 390 10.01 5.08 -9.53
C THR A 390 11.08 6.15 -9.67
N ILE A 391 11.13 7.07 -8.71
CA ILE A 391 12.22 8.00 -8.49
C ILE A 391 13.06 7.44 -7.34
N ALA A 392 14.35 7.25 -7.56
CA ALA A 392 15.28 6.84 -6.52
C ALA A 392 15.58 8.04 -5.60
N PRO A 393 15.64 7.83 -4.27
CA PRO A 393 16.02 8.91 -3.37
C PRO A 393 17.39 9.50 -3.70
N THR A 394 17.46 10.81 -3.88
CA THR A 394 18.70 11.56 -4.13
C THR A 394 19.29 12.18 -2.86
N CYS A 395 18.57 12.11 -1.75
CA CYS A 395 19.02 12.55 -0.44
C CYS A 395 18.34 11.75 0.68
N ASP A 396 18.99 11.67 1.83
CA ASP A 396 18.48 10.97 3.02
C ASP A 396 17.59 11.85 3.92
N ASP A 397 17.60 13.17 3.71
CA ASP A 397 16.80 14.16 4.46
C ASP A 397 16.03 15.09 3.50
N PRO A 398 14.89 14.63 2.93
CA PRO A 398 14.04 15.45 2.07
C PRO A 398 13.39 16.62 2.80
N TRP A 399 13.31 16.59 4.14
CA TRP A 399 12.68 17.68 4.91
C TRP A 399 13.40 19.02 4.70
N ARG A 400 14.72 18.99 4.48
CA ARG A 400 15.54 20.15 4.07
C ARG A 400 15.08 20.82 2.78
N MET A 401 14.30 20.13 1.95
CA MET A 401 13.77 20.64 0.68
C MET A 401 12.41 21.33 0.85
N SER A 402 11.85 21.34 2.06
CA SER A 402 10.57 21.98 2.33
C SER A 402 10.68 23.52 2.30
N PRO A 403 9.57 24.23 1.98
CA PRO A 403 9.46 25.68 2.16
C PRO A 403 9.55 26.11 3.62
N ALA A 404 9.11 25.28 4.58
CA ALA A 404 9.29 25.54 6.01
C ALA A 404 10.77 25.56 6.42
N ALA A 405 11.61 24.79 5.73
CA ALA A 405 13.06 24.90 5.79
C ALA A 405 13.64 26.09 4.97
N GLY A 406 12.78 27.00 4.50
CA GLY A 406 13.15 28.26 3.83
C GLY A 406 13.54 28.12 2.35
N SER A 407 13.27 26.98 1.71
CA SER A 407 14.01 26.63 0.49
C SER A 407 13.25 26.79 -0.84
N GLY A 408 11.91 26.71 -0.87
CA GLY A 408 11.14 26.66 -2.13
C GLY A 408 11.52 25.51 -3.08
N ARG A 409 12.38 24.58 -2.63
CA ARG A 409 13.07 23.59 -3.46
C ARG A 409 12.18 22.43 -3.88
N ALA A 410 11.13 22.12 -3.12
CA ALA A 410 10.24 21.01 -3.44
C ALA A 410 9.55 21.16 -4.82
N ALA A 411 9.09 22.36 -5.17
CA ALA A 411 8.50 22.62 -6.50
C ALA A 411 9.53 22.46 -7.62
N ALA A 412 10.71 23.08 -7.46
CA ALA A 412 11.81 22.95 -8.42
C ALA A 412 12.29 21.49 -8.59
N LEU A 413 12.24 20.69 -7.51
CA LEU A 413 12.58 19.28 -7.53
C LEU A 413 11.56 18.45 -8.32
N ILE A 414 10.26 18.72 -8.13
CA ILE A 414 9.20 18.11 -8.94
C ILE A 414 9.45 18.41 -10.42
N ASP A 415 9.73 19.66 -10.78
CA ASP A 415 9.99 20.03 -12.18
C ASP A 415 11.28 19.40 -12.72
N THR A 416 12.31 19.25 -11.86
CA THR A 416 13.56 18.57 -12.23
C THR A 416 13.29 17.11 -12.59
N PHE A 417 12.63 16.36 -11.71
CA PHE A 417 12.35 14.95 -11.99
C PHE A 417 11.31 14.74 -13.09
N ALA A 418 10.34 15.65 -13.23
CA ALA A 418 9.34 15.57 -14.28
C ALA A 418 9.99 15.46 -15.67
N ASN A 419 11.06 16.24 -15.89
CA ASN A 419 11.81 16.30 -17.15
C ASN A 419 12.92 15.23 -17.28
N MET A 420 13.30 14.55 -16.20
CA MET A 420 14.25 13.44 -16.28
C MET A 420 13.63 12.24 -16.99
N THR A 421 14.44 11.44 -17.66
CA THR A 421 13.95 10.16 -18.18
C THR A 421 13.64 9.21 -17.02
N LEU A 422 12.67 8.31 -17.21
CA LEU A 422 12.37 7.27 -16.23
C LEU A 422 13.60 6.38 -15.93
N ALA A 423 14.42 6.12 -16.94
CA ALA A 423 15.67 5.39 -16.81
C ALA A 423 16.67 6.06 -15.86
N ASP A 424 16.79 7.39 -15.91
CA ASP A 424 17.72 8.16 -15.09
C ASP A 424 17.18 8.40 -13.69
N ALA A 425 15.90 8.79 -13.57
CA ALA A 425 15.26 9.06 -12.28
C ALA A 425 15.21 7.82 -11.38
N SER A 426 15.12 6.61 -11.97
CA SER A 426 15.14 5.35 -11.23
C SER A 426 16.53 4.91 -10.76
N ALA A 427 17.61 5.64 -11.14
CA ALA A 427 18.99 5.47 -10.71
C ALA A 427 19.49 4.01 -10.69
N GLY A 428 19.14 3.22 -11.71
CA GLY A 428 19.57 1.83 -11.80
C GLY A 428 18.83 0.86 -10.87
N LEU A 429 17.66 1.25 -10.35
CA LEU A 429 16.71 0.43 -9.59
C LEU A 429 17.28 -0.11 -8.26
N PRO A 430 17.82 0.75 -7.35
CA PRO A 430 18.48 0.31 -6.13
C PRO A 430 17.58 -0.52 -5.19
N GLY A 431 16.26 -0.28 -5.23
CA GLY A 431 15.26 -1.07 -4.49
C GLY A 431 15.02 -2.48 -5.03
N PHE A 432 15.70 -2.89 -6.11
CA PHE A 432 15.51 -4.14 -6.83
C PHE A 432 16.81 -4.93 -6.97
N VAL A 433 17.95 -4.25 -7.17
CA VAL A 433 19.26 -4.87 -7.47
C VAL A 433 19.74 -5.85 -6.38
N ASN A 434 19.37 -5.61 -5.12
CA ASN A 434 19.77 -6.43 -3.98
C ASN A 434 18.64 -7.33 -3.46
N ASP A 435 17.55 -7.46 -4.21
CA ASP A 435 16.43 -8.33 -3.83
C ASP A 435 16.61 -9.73 -4.46
N GLU A 436 16.75 -10.74 -3.61
CA GLU A 436 17.00 -12.13 -4.03
C GLU A 436 15.88 -12.69 -4.94
N LEU A 437 14.62 -12.29 -4.74
CA LEU A 437 13.52 -12.76 -5.58
C LEU A 437 13.63 -12.17 -6.98
N TRP A 438 14.01 -10.89 -7.09
CA TRP A 438 14.28 -10.24 -8.37
C TRP A 438 15.48 -10.85 -9.10
N GLU A 439 16.55 -11.19 -8.37
CA GLU A 439 17.70 -11.89 -8.96
C GLU A 439 17.31 -13.26 -9.52
N GLN A 440 16.55 -14.05 -8.76
CA GLN A 440 16.02 -15.34 -9.22
C GLN A 440 15.06 -15.18 -10.41
N CYS A 441 14.23 -14.14 -10.41
CA CYS A 441 13.32 -13.83 -11.51
C CYS A 441 14.08 -13.52 -12.81
N CYS A 442 15.12 -12.68 -12.75
CA CYS A 442 15.99 -12.41 -13.90
C CYS A 442 16.64 -13.69 -14.43
N ILE A 443 17.11 -14.58 -13.55
CA ILE A 443 17.66 -15.90 -13.95
C ILE A 443 16.61 -16.74 -14.69
N ARG A 444 15.39 -16.86 -14.14
CA ARG A 444 14.30 -17.68 -14.74
C ARG A 444 13.79 -17.10 -16.07
N LEU A 445 13.78 -15.78 -16.20
CA LEU A 445 13.41 -15.10 -17.44
C LEU A 445 14.41 -15.38 -18.56
N ARG A 446 15.72 -15.39 -18.28
CA ARG A 446 16.77 -15.72 -19.26
C ARG A 446 16.66 -17.14 -19.79
N SER A 447 16.27 -18.09 -18.94
CA SER A 447 16.07 -19.50 -19.32
C SER A 447 14.69 -19.80 -19.90
N ASN A 448 13.84 -18.78 -20.13
CA ASN A 448 12.45 -18.92 -20.57
C ASN A 448 11.59 -19.86 -19.70
N SER A 449 11.97 -20.02 -18.43
CA SER A 449 11.30 -20.90 -17.47
C SER A 449 10.23 -20.19 -16.63
N LEU A 450 10.10 -18.87 -16.77
CA LEU A 450 9.09 -18.08 -16.07
C LEU A 450 7.88 -17.80 -16.99
N PRO A 451 6.67 -18.26 -16.63
CA PRO A 451 5.46 -17.91 -17.35
C PRO A 451 5.13 -16.41 -17.21
N GLY A 452 4.14 -15.91 -17.94
CA GLY A 452 3.59 -14.57 -17.69
C GLY A 452 2.97 -14.44 -16.30
N LEU A 453 2.76 -13.22 -15.83
CA LEU A 453 2.05 -13.00 -14.57
C LEU A 453 0.59 -13.45 -14.73
N PRO A 454 0.07 -14.33 -13.85
CA PRO A 454 -1.33 -14.67 -13.88
C PRO A 454 -2.14 -13.45 -13.41
N GLY A 455 -3.21 -13.10 -14.12
CA GLY A 455 -4.13 -12.03 -13.71
C GLY A 455 -3.60 -10.59 -13.88
N SER A 456 -2.49 -10.41 -14.61
CA SER A 456 -1.98 -9.12 -15.09
C SER A 456 -2.77 -8.57 -16.28
#